data_AF-A0A9W7ZDJ7-F1
#
_entry.id   AF-A0A9W7ZDJ7-F1
#
_cell.length_a   1.000
_cell.length_b   1.000
_cell.length_c   1.000
_cell.angle_alpha   90.00
_cell.angle_beta   90.00
_cell.angle_gamma   90.00
#
_symmetry.space_group_name_H-M   'P 1'
#
loop_
_entity.id
_entity.type
_entity.pdbx_description
1 polymer ?
#
loop_
_entity_poly.entity_id
_entity_poly.type
_entity_poly.pdbx_seq_one_letter_code
_entity_poly.pdbx_strand_id
1 'polypeptide(L)'
;MTLRPAEERARACQEQVSFCYSACGSVARTNTNFCNVQTMGWDCACESKATEAKVRHYEWPMAIAECRAALNMCNDGCAASLDAQKRPLCFTSCASDYQCSTPAAPVSSLRVKSANEKPAGYVPPTDSKVVELSMGMKFGTGNKSGDLGSLPKAIPQDDADQGSNEDDNRRHDSGKYRPHGIDANEGHRAQLSEAGARWQLVGSSVPLYVLAGALALGNTVFY
;
A
#
# COMPACT_ATOMS: atom_id res chain seq x y z
N MET A 1 0.22 4.58 5.92
CA MET A 1 1.08 4.07 4.82
C MET A 1 1.54 5.15 3.84
N THR A 2 0.70 6.13 3.48
CA THR A 2 1.10 7.19 2.53
C THR A 2 2.26 8.08 3.01
N LEU A 3 2.48 8.17 4.32
CA LEU A 3 3.59 8.92 4.93
C LEU A 3 4.95 8.19 4.92
N ARG A 4 5.01 6.92 4.48
CA ARG A 4 6.29 6.18 4.36
C ARG A 4 7.08 6.69 3.16
N PRO A 5 8.41 6.59 3.12
CA PRO A 5 9.22 7.01 1.96
C PRO A 5 8.78 6.35 0.66
N ALA A 6 8.90 7.05 -0.47
CA ALA A 6 8.44 6.58 -1.79
C ALA A 6 8.99 5.20 -2.18
N GLU A 7 10.23 4.89 -1.82
CA GLU A 7 10.85 3.58 -2.09
C GLU A 7 10.16 2.44 -1.33
N GLU A 8 9.77 2.66 -0.07
CA GLU A 8 9.03 1.65 0.70
C GLU A 8 7.61 1.46 0.17
N ARG A 9 6.97 2.56 -0.26
CA ARG A 9 5.65 2.51 -0.90
C ARG A 9 5.72 1.71 -2.20
N ALA A 10 6.74 1.96 -3.02
CA ALA A 10 6.97 1.23 -4.27
C ALA A 10 7.21 -0.27 -4.00
N ARG A 11 8.04 -0.62 -3.02
CA ARG A 11 8.27 -2.02 -2.64
C ARG A 11 7.00 -2.72 -2.20
N ALA A 12 6.20 -2.09 -1.33
CA ALA A 12 4.92 -2.66 -0.88
C ALA A 12 3.95 -2.88 -2.04
N CYS A 13 3.86 -1.92 -2.98
CA CYS A 13 3.06 -2.08 -4.18
C CYS A 13 3.57 -3.20 -5.10
N GLN A 14 4.89 -3.34 -5.25
CA GLN A 14 5.50 -4.39 -6.05
C GLN A 14 5.18 -5.79 -5.48
N GLU A 15 5.31 -5.94 -4.16
CA GLU A 15 4.95 -7.17 -3.44
C GLU A 15 3.47 -7.51 -3.62
N GLN A 16 2.59 -6.52 -3.51
CA GLN A 16 1.14 -6.68 -3.71
C GLN A 16 0.80 -7.17 -5.12
N VAL A 17 1.37 -6.53 -6.14
CA VAL A 17 1.10 -6.88 -7.54
C VAL A 17 1.59 -8.29 -7.85
N SER A 18 2.79 -8.64 -7.35
CA SER A 18 3.37 -9.97 -7.53
C SER A 18 2.55 -11.04 -6.81
N PHE A 19 2.13 -10.75 -5.58
CA PHE A 19 1.28 -11.63 -4.79
C PHE A 19 -0.08 -11.86 -5.46
N CYS A 20 -0.70 -10.81 -6.03
CA CYS A 20 -1.97 -10.93 -6.75
C CYS A 20 -1.88 -11.94 -7.91
N TYR A 21 -0.83 -11.89 -8.72
CA TYR A 21 -0.63 -12.86 -9.80
C TYR A 21 -0.48 -14.30 -9.28
N SER A 22 0.26 -14.48 -8.18
CA SER A 22 0.43 -15.78 -7.54
C SER A 22 -0.90 -16.30 -6.97
N ALA A 23 -1.66 -15.43 -6.30
CA ALA A 23 -2.97 -15.75 -5.74
C ALA A 23 -3.98 -16.15 -6.82
N CYS A 24 -4.03 -15.43 -7.94
CA CYS A 24 -4.88 -15.78 -9.08
C CYS A 24 -4.39 -17.00 -9.87
N GLY A 25 -3.15 -17.44 -9.63
CA GLY A 25 -2.50 -18.59 -10.27
C GLY A 25 -1.81 -18.27 -11.60
N SER A 26 -2.12 -17.13 -12.24
CA SER A 26 -1.37 -16.59 -13.38
C SER A 26 -1.81 -15.17 -13.72
N VAL A 27 -1.01 -14.47 -14.53
CA VAL A 27 -1.34 -13.16 -15.10
C VAL A 27 -2.63 -13.22 -15.95
N ALA A 28 -2.81 -14.28 -16.74
CA ALA A 28 -3.96 -14.44 -17.63
C ALA A 28 -5.30 -14.58 -16.89
N ARG A 29 -5.28 -14.99 -15.62
CA ARG A 29 -6.47 -15.18 -14.78
C ARG A 29 -6.71 -14.01 -13.83
N THR A 30 -6.02 -12.90 -14.05
CA THR A 30 -6.09 -11.70 -13.21
C THR A 30 -6.81 -10.60 -13.98
N ASN A 31 -8.02 -10.25 -13.55
CA ASN A 31 -8.85 -9.22 -14.17
C ASN A 31 -8.38 -7.81 -13.80
N THR A 32 -8.03 -7.62 -12.53
CA THR A 32 -7.56 -6.36 -11.98
C THR A 32 -6.33 -6.63 -11.13
N ASN A 33 -5.25 -5.88 -11.36
CA ASN A 33 -4.08 -5.90 -10.52
C ASN A 33 -3.36 -4.57 -10.59
N PHE A 34 -3.56 -3.72 -9.60
CA PHE A 34 -2.86 -2.45 -9.51
C PHE A 34 -2.54 -2.09 -8.07
N CYS A 35 -1.50 -1.27 -7.93
CA CYS A 35 -1.20 -0.55 -6.71
C CYS A 35 -0.59 0.81 -7.09
N ASN A 36 -1.23 1.89 -6.65
CA ASN A 36 -0.78 3.26 -6.91
C ASN A 36 0.19 3.68 -5.81
N VAL A 37 1.46 3.91 -6.16
CA VAL A 37 2.53 4.27 -5.19
C VAL A 37 2.29 5.61 -4.48
N GLN A 38 1.51 6.51 -5.08
CA GLN A 38 1.21 7.82 -4.49
C GLN A 38 0.03 7.75 -3.53
N THR A 39 -1.06 7.10 -3.93
CA THR A 39 -2.28 7.00 -3.10
C THR A 39 -2.27 5.81 -2.15
N MET A 40 -1.38 4.84 -2.40
CA MET A 40 -1.40 3.50 -1.82
C MET A 40 -2.69 2.73 -2.09
N GLY A 41 -3.55 3.24 -2.99
CA GLY A 41 -4.76 2.57 -3.43
C GLY A 41 -4.42 1.31 -4.22
N TRP A 42 -5.04 0.19 -3.87
CA TRP A 42 -4.78 -1.09 -4.52
C TRP A 42 -6.06 -1.88 -4.75
N ASP A 43 -6.00 -2.78 -5.72
CA ASP A 43 -6.99 -3.84 -5.88
C ASP A 43 -6.37 -5.06 -6.57
N CYS A 44 -6.95 -6.22 -6.27
CA CYS A 44 -6.68 -7.47 -6.94
C CYS A 44 -7.99 -8.19 -7.16
N ALA A 45 -8.30 -8.53 -8.42
CA ALA A 45 -9.46 -9.32 -8.77
C ALA A 45 -9.04 -10.42 -9.74
N CYS A 46 -9.36 -11.66 -9.41
CA CYS A 46 -9.15 -12.80 -10.29
C CYS A 46 -10.39 -13.04 -11.17
N GLU A 47 -10.20 -13.74 -12.29
CA GLU A 47 -11.29 -14.20 -13.16
C GLU A 47 -12.32 -15.03 -12.37
N SER A 48 -11.83 -15.92 -11.50
CA SER A 48 -12.65 -16.67 -10.56
C SER A 48 -12.64 -16.01 -9.19
N LYS A 49 -13.81 -15.51 -8.76
CA LYS A 49 -14.02 -15.00 -7.39
C LYS A 49 -13.71 -16.05 -6.31
N ALA A 50 -13.86 -17.34 -6.63
CA ALA A 50 -13.52 -18.41 -5.71
C ALA A 50 -12.00 -18.50 -5.45
N THR A 51 -11.17 -18.12 -6.43
CA THR A 51 -9.73 -18.05 -6.25
C THR A 51 -9.33 -16.87 -5.36
N GLU A 52 -9.94 -15.70 -5.58
CA GLU A 52 -9.72 -14.52 -4.73
C GLU A 52 -10.15 -14.79 -3.28
N ALA A 53 -11.31 -15.43 -3.09
CA ALA A 53 -11.85 -15.75 -1.76
C ALA A 53 -10.98 -16.72 -0.94
N LYS A 54 -9.98 -17.38 -1.55
CA LYS A 54 -8.99 -18.19 -0.81
C LYS A 54 -8.02 -17.34 -0.02
N VAL A 55 -7.74 -16.13 -0.48
CA VAL A 55 -6.86 -15.19 0.21
C VAL A 55 -7.68 -14.35 1.17
N ARG A 56 -7.36 -14.45 2.45
CA ARG A 56 -8.07 -13.71 3.50
C ARG A 56 -7.63 -12.25 3.50
N HIS A 57 -8.49 -11.35 3.98
CA HIS A 57 -8.24 -9.90 3.91
C HIS A 57 -6.93 -9.47 4.58
N TYR A 58 -6.48 -10.22 5.60
CA TYR A 58 -5.27 -9.97 6.38
C TYR A 58 -4.00 -10.64 5.81
N GLU A 59 -4.11 -11.37 4.71
CA GLU A 59 -2.98 -12.04 4.05
C GLU A 59 -2.39 -11.19 2.90
N TRP A 60 -3.13 -10.19 2.44
CA TRP A 60 -2.68 -9.28 1.39
C TRP A 60 -1.51 -8.42 1.88
N PRO A 61 -0.40 -8.33 1.12
CA PRO A 61 0.77 -7.52 1.51
C PRO A 61 0.43 -6.08 1.88
N MET A 62 -0.44 -5.41 1.11
CA MET A 62 -0.86 -4.03 1.42
C MET A 62 -1.67 -3.92 2.71
N ALA A 63 -2.55 -4.89 2.99
CA ALA A 63 -3.33 -4.90 4.23
C ALA A 63 -2.43 -5.11 5.46
N ILE A 64 -1.44 -6.00 5.35
CA ILE A 64 -0.45 -6.22 6.42
C ILE A 64 0.38 -4.96 6.65
N ALA A 65 0.85 -4.33 5.57
CA ALA A 65 1.67 -3.13 5.67
C ALA A 65 0.88 -1.94 6.23
N GLU A 66 -0.39 -1.78 5.84
CA GLU A 66 -1.31 -0.79 6.43
C GLU A 66 -1.50 -1.00 7.93
N CYS A 67 -1.83 -2.23 8.34
CA CYS A 67 -2.00 -2.57 9.74
C CYS A 67 -0.74 -2.27 10.56
N ARG A 68 0.44 -2.65 10.06
CA ARG A 68 1.72 -2.38 10.74
C ARG A 68 2.01 -0.88 10.85
N ALA A 69 1.72 -0.11 9.81
CA ALA A 69 1.89 1.33 9.86
C ALA A 69 0.94 1.99 10.88
N ALA A 70 -0.31 1.52 10.95
CA ALA A 70 -1.28 2.00 11.94
C ALA A 70 -0.88 1.63 13.37
N LEU A 71 -0.39 0.41 13.60
CA LEU A 71 0.18 -0.03 14.87
C LEU A 71 1.36 0.86 15.30
N ASN A 72 2.30 1.13 14.39
CA ASN A 72 3.44 2.00 14.68
C ASN A 72 2.99 3.42 15.03
N MET A 73 2.06 4.00 14.25
CA MET A 73 1.50 5.32 14.57
C MET A 73 0.80 5.34 15.94
N CYS A 74 0.07 4.28 16.29
CA CYS A 74 -0.58 4.13 17.59
C CYS A 74 0.47 4.11 18.71
N ASN A 75 1.52 3.31 18.54
CA ASN A 75 2.64 3.20 19.50
C ASN A 75 3.40 4.52 19.65
N ASP A 76 3.65 5.24 18.56
CA ASP A 76 4.30 6.56 18.59
C ASP A 76 3.44 7.57 19.37
N GLY A 77 2.12 7.54 19.17
CA GLY A 77 1.16 8.32 19.95
C GLY A 77 1.18 7.97 21.44
N CYS A 78 1.25 6.69 21.78
CA CYS A 78 1.39 6.24 23.17
C CYS A 78 2.71 6.69 23.80
N ALA A 79 3.81 6.65 23.04
CA ALA A 79 5.12 7.06 23.50
C ALA A 79 5.18 8.57 23.82
N ALA A 80 4.41 9.39 23.09
CA ALA A 80 4.29 10.82 23.33
C ALA A 80 3.43 11.19 24.56
N SER A 81 2.74 10.23 25.18
CA SER A 81 1.91 10.48 26.37
C SER A 81 2.76 10.83 27.60
N LEU A 82 2.39 11.93 28.28
CA LEU A 82 3.01 12.36 29.54
C LEU A 82 2.53 11.55 30.77
N ASP A 83 1.40 10.85 30.64
CA ASP A 83 0.82 10.07 31.73
C ASP A 83 1.45 8.67 31.79
N ALA A 84 2.37 8.48 32.74
CA ALA A 84 3.12 7.24 32.90
C ALA A 84 2.24 6.02 33.21
N GLN A 85 1.07 6.21 33.84
CA GLN A 85 0.15 5.12 34.20
C GLN A 85 -0.70 4.69 33.01
N LYS A 86 -1.08 5.62 32.13
CA LYS A 86 -1.88 5.31 30.92
C LYS A 86 -1.05 4.77 29.77
N ARG A 87 0.23 5.11 29.71
CA ARG A 87 1.14 4.67 28.65
C ARG A 87 1.17 3.14 28.42
N PRO A 88 1.34 2.27 29.44
CA PRO A 88 1.29 0.82 29.20
C PRO A 88 -0.08 0.34 28.69
N LEU A 89 -1.18 0.88 29.23
CA LEU A 89 -2.54 0.56 28.77
C LEU A 89 -2.75 0.96 27.30
N CYS A 90 -2.19 2.09 26.88
CA CYS A 90 -2.21 2.56 25.50
C CYS A 90 -1.53 1.56 24.56
N PHE A 91 -0.30 1.11 24.88
CA PHE A 91 0.40 0.10 24.07
C PHE A 91 -0.36 -1.23 23.99
N THR A 92 -0.94 -1.68 25.10
CA THR A 92 -1.79 -2.89 25.11
C THR A 92 -3.00 -2.74 24.21
N SER A 93 -3.66 -1.57 24.21
CA SER A 93 -4.77 -1.28 23.30
C SER A 93 -4.31 -1.33 21.84
N CYS A 94 -3.21 -0.67 21.48
CA CYS A 94 -2.68 -0.69 20.12
C CYS A 94 -2.41 -2.11 19.62
N ALA A 95 -1.79 -2.96 20.45
CA ALA A 95 -1.51 -4.35 20.09
C ALA A 95 -2.80 -5.18 19.93
N SER A 96 -3.84 -4.88 20.72
CA SER A 96 -5.15 -5.54 20.63
C SER A 96 -5.92 -5.11 19.38
N ASP A 97 -5.89 -3.81 19.04
CA ASP A 97 -6.63 -3.24 17.92
C ASP A 97 -5.99 -3.56 16.56
N TYR A 98 -4.65 -3.70 16.52
CA TYR A 98 -3.88 -3.94 15.30
C TYR A 98 -3.18 -5.30 15.33
N GLN A 99 -3.96 -6.38 15.37
CA GLN A 99 -3.45 -7.76 15.30
C GLN A 99 -3.10 -8.17 13.86
N CYS A 100 -2.07 -7.55 13.30
CA CYS A 100 -1.68 -7.73 11.90
C CYS A 100 -1.38 -9.19 11.54
N SER A 101 -1.74 -9.60 10.31
CA SER A 101 -1.60 -10.98 9.81
C SER A 101 -2.44 -12.03 10.55
N THR A 102 -3.46 -11.61 11.30
CA THR A 102 -4.43 -12.51 11.95
C THR A 102 -5.85 -12.22 11.46
N PRO A 103 -6.82 -13.13 11.69
CA PRO A 103 -8.23 -12.87 11.42
C PRO A 103 -8.80 -11.63 12.11
N ALA A 104 -8.20 -11.22 13.23
CA ALA A 104 -8.61 -10.03 13.99
C ALA A 104 -8.02 -8.73 13.44
N ALA A 105 -7.18 -8.78 12.39
CA ALA A 105 -6.65 -7.58 11.76
C ALA A 105 -7.80 -6.75 11.15
N PRO A 106 -7.72 -5.41 11.25
CA PRO A 106 -8.68 -4.53 10.60
C PRO A 106 -8.65 -4.71 9.07
N VAL A 107 -9.79 -4.50 8.44
CA VAL A 107 -9.89 -4.50 6.97
C VAL A 107 -9.16 -3.28 6.41
N SER A 108 -8.37 -3.51 5.37
CA SER A 108 -7.62 -2.44 4.68
C SER A 108 -8.56 -1.36 4.14
N SER A 109 -8.33 -0.11 4.52
CA SER A 109 -9.06 1.06 3.98
C SER A 109 -8.49 1.53 2.64
N LEU A 110 -7.32 1.00 2.26
CA LEU A 110 -6.59 1.32 1.03
C LEU A 110 -7.10 0.56 -0.20
N ARG A 111 -8.00 -0.40 -0.02
CA ARG A 111 -8.58 -1.13 -1.17
C ARG A 111 -9.60 -0.24 -1.88
N VAL A 112 -9.38 0.03 -3.17
CA VAL A 112 -10.19 0.94 -3.99
C VAL A 112 -10.60 0.25 -5.29
N LYS A 113 -11.60 0.77 -6.02
CA LYS A 113 -12.08 0.14 -7.25
C LYS A 113 -11.28 0.51 -8.48
N SER A 114 -10.50 1.59 -8.42
CA SER A 114 -9.69 2.05 -9.55
C SER A 114 -8.36 2.66 -9.11
N ALA A 115 -7.35 2.59 -9.99
CA ALA A 115 -5.99 3.07 -9.68
C ALA A 115 -5.90 4.58 -9.41
N ASN A 116 -6.87 5.36 -9.89
CA ASN A 116 -6.93 6.80 -9.70
C ASN A 116 -7.79 7.22 -8.49
N GLU A 117 -8.52 6.28 -7.90
CA GLU A 117 -9.34 6.53 -6.73
C GLU A 117 -8.43 6.72 -5.50
N LYS A 118 -8.76 7.72 -4.70
CA LYS A 118 -8.07 8.00 -3.44
C LYS A 118 -8.79 7.23 -2.33
N PRO A 119 -8.07 6.43 -1.53
CA PRO A 119 -8.64 5.80 -0.35
C PRO A 119 -9.29 6.79 0.61
N ALA A 120 -10.22 6.30 1.42
CA ALA A 120 -10.79 7.08 2.52
C ALA A 120 -9.68 7.50 3.49
N GLY A 121 -9.68 8.76 3.91
CA GLY A 121 -8.65 9.28 4.82
C GLY A 121 -7.26 9.45 4.15
N TYR A 122 -7.19 9.49 2.81
CA TYR A 122 -5.95 9.76 2.09
C TYR A 122 -5.30 11.07 2.56
N VAL A 123 -4.06 10.95 3.02
CA VAL A 123 -3.17 12.07 3.29
C VAL A 123 -2.07 12.05 2.22
N PRO A 124 -1.83 13.15 1.50
CA PRO A 124 -0.80 13.20 0.47
C PRO A 124 0.59 12.90 1.06
N PRO A 125 1.44 12.16 0.32
CA PRO A 125 2.83 11.97 0.70
C PRO A 125 3.55 13.29 0.94
N THR A 126 4.47 13.28 1.91
CA THR A 126 5.34 14.43 2.18
C THR A 126 6.51 14.53 1.21
N ASP A 127 6.82 13.46 0.47
CA ASP A 127 7.87 13.42 -0.53
C ASP A 127 7.31 13.57 -1.96
N SER A 128 7.84 14.54 -2.70
CA SER A 128 7.46 14.79 -4.10
C SER A 128 8.05 13.77 -5.08
N LYS A 129 8.67 12.69 -4.60
CA LYS A 129 9.35 11.70 -5.45
C LYS A 129 8.33 10.80 -6.13
N VAL A 130 8.27 10.90 -7.45
CA VAL A 130 7.54 9.95 -8.29
C VAL A 130 8.44 8.76 -8.55
N VAL A 131 8.10 7.61 -7.97
CA VAL A 131 8.76 6.33 -8.25
C VAL A 131 7.85 5.56 -9.20
N GLU A 132 8.30 5.35 -10.43
CA GLU A 132 7.64 4.44 -11.36
C GLU A 132 7.98 3.00 -10.98
N LEU A 133 6.95 2.15 -10.89
CA LEU A 133 7.13 0.72 -10.70
C LEU A 133 7.70 0.12 -11.99
N SER A 134 8.94 -0.38 -11.95
CA SER A 134 9.64 -0.96 -13.09
C SER A 134 9.20 -2.39 -13.43
N MET A 135 8.09 -2.90 -12.87
CA MET A 135 7.52 -4.17 -13.30
C MET A 135 6.94 -4.00 -14.71
N GLY A 136 7.69 -4.47 -15.71
CA GLY A 136 7.44 -4.33 -17.15
C GLY A 136 6.19 -5.02 -17.70
N MET A 137 5.03 -4.84 -17.07
CA MET A 137 3.73 -5.07 -17.69
C MET A 137 3.08 -3.73 -17.93
N LYS A 138 3.32 -3.19 -19.14
CA LYS A 138 2.69 -1.98 -19.66
C LYS A 138 1.18 -2.22 -19.72
N PHE A 139 0.45 -1.84 -18.68
CA PHE A 139 -1.01 -1.77 -18.75
C PHE A 139 -1.34 -0.73 -19.82
N GLY A 140 -1.71 -1.20 -21.00
CA GLY A 140 -2.07 -0.35 -22.11
C GLY A 140 -3.21 0.57 -21.70
N THR A 141 -2.89 1.83 -21.41
CA THR A 141 -3.84 2.92 -21.54
C THR A 141 -4.31 2.88 -22.99
N GLY A 142 -5.54 2.39 -23.17
CA GLY A 142 -6.20 2.35 -24.46
C GLY A 142 -6.20 3.73 -25.08
N ASN A 143 -5.34 3.91 -26.08
CA ASN A 143 -5.60 4.78 -27.19
C ASN A 143 -4.95 4.20 -28.45
N LYS A 144 -5.84 3.65 -29.29
CA LYS A 144 -5.70 3.43 -30.74
C LYS A 144 -4.78 2.29 -31.21
N SER A 145 -5.46 1.22 -31.64
CA SER A 145 -5.39 0.63 -32.98
C SER A 145 -4.06 0.69 -33.72
N GLY A 146 -3.43 -0.48 -33.91
CA GLY A 146 -2.46 -0.69 -34.98
C GLY A 146 -1.41 -1.74 -34.66
N ASP A 147 -1.46 -2.84 -35.41
CA ASP A 147 -0.30 -3.64 -35.82
C ASP A 147 0.28 -4.67 -34.83
N LEU A 148 -0.26 -5.90 -34.88
CA LEU A 148 0.42 -7.12 -34.42
C LEU A 148 1.23 -7.69 -35.59
N GLY A 149 2.32 -7.00 -35.91
CA GLY A 149 3.39 -7.50 -36.77
C GLY A 149 4.53 -8.05 -35.93
N SER A 150 4.84 -9.33 -36.14
CA SER A 150 6.14 -9.98 -35.89
C SER A 150 6.46 -10.44 -34.46
N LEU A 151 6.18 -11.72 -34.21
CA LEU A 151 7.00 -12.55 -33.32
C LEU A 151 8.44 -12.64 -33.86
N PRO A 152 9.49 -12.42 -33.05
CA PRO A 152 10.81 -12.92 -33.38
C PRO A 152 10.87 -14.43 -33.10
N LYS A 153 11.23 -15.15 -34.16
CA LYS A 153 11.50 -16.58 -34.23
C LYS A 153 12.79 -16.89 -33.46
N ALA A 154 12.70 -17.76 -32.47
CA ALA A 154 13.88 -18.33 -31.80
C ALA A 154 14.56 -19.37 -32.71
N ILE A 155 15.88 -19.25 -32.88
CA ILE A 155 16.81 -20.35 -33.24
C ILE A 155 18.14 -20.10 -32.47
N PRO A 156 19.06 -21.08 -32.32
CA PRO A 156 19.56 -21.56 -31.03
C PRO A 156 21.00 -21.12 -30.71
N GLN A 157 21.45 -21.47 -29.50
CA GLN A 157 22.84 -21.43 -29.03
C GLN A 157 23.79 -22.17 -29.99
N ASP A 158 24.97 -21.59 -30.19
CA ASP A 158 26.23 -22.31 -30.41
C ASP A 158 27.41 -21.45 -29.88
N ASP A 159 28.48 -22.15 -29.57
CA ASP A 159 29.59 -21.80 -28.67
C ASP A 159 30.62 -20.78 -29.16
N ALA A 160 31.46 -20.39 -28.19
CA ALA A 160 32.91 -20.15 -28.32
C ALA A 160 33.44 -18.74 -28.68
N ASP A 161 34.30 -18.27 -27.76
CA ASP A 161 35.71 -17.94 -28.01
C ASP A 161 36.18 -16.51 -27.69
N GLN A 162 37.43 -16.49 -27.24
CA GLN A 162 38.26 -15.44 -26.68
C GLN A 162 38.59 -14.32 -27.68
N GLY A 163 38.93 -13.14 -27.16
CA GLY A 163 39.60 -12.11 -27.96
C GLY A 163 39.78 -10.79 -27.22
N SER A 164 40.97 -10.60 -26.67
CA SER A 164 41.52 -9.30 -26.25
C SER A 164 41.77 -8.37 -27.45
N ASN A 165 41.93 -7.07 -27.15
CA ASN A 165 42.63 -5.98 -27.88
C ASN A 165 41.74 -4.74 -27.96
N GLU A 166 42.06 -3.68 -27.20
CA GLU A 166 42.94 -2.55 -27.55
C GLU A 166 42.19 -1.42 -28.30
N ASP A 167 42.26 -0.25 -27.66
CA ASP A 167 42.34 1.11 -28.20
C ASP A 167 41.59 1.47 -29.50
N ASP A 168 40.64 2.42 -29.42
CA ASP A 168 40.88 3.75 -30.02
C ASP A 168 39.78 4.78 -29.69
N ASN A 169 40.24 5.87 -29.09
CA ASN A 169 39.96 7.27 -29.41
C ASN A 169 38.89 7.56 -30.51
N ARG A 170 37.79 8.25 -30.14
CA ARG A 170 37.29 9.39 -30.93
C ARG A 170 36.33 10.30 -30.17
N ARG A 171 36.85 11.48 -29.85
CA ARG A 171 36.12 12.74 -29.63
C ARG A 171 35.34 13.12 -30.89
N HIS A 172 34.07 13.48 -30.73
CA HIS A 172 33.24 14.39 -31.54
C HIS A 172 31.88 14.43 -30.80
N ASP A 173 31.11 15.49 -30.67
CA ASP A 173 31.19 16.89 -31.07
C ASP A 173 30.11 17.61 -30.22
N SER A 174 30.39 18.85 -29.86
CA SER A 174 29.60 19.72 -28.99
C SER A 174 28.45 20.37 -29.75
N GLY A 175 27.25 19.79 -29.67
CA GLY A 175 26.00 20.38 -30.15
C GLY A 175 25.31 21.24 -29.08
N LYS A 176 25.52 22.56 -29.17
CA LYS A 176 24.79 23.59 -28.40
C LYS A 176 23.29 23.56 -28.72
N TYR A 177 22.44 23.46 -27.69
CA TYR A 177 21.06 23.95 -27.76
C TYR A 177 20.84 24.92 -26.60
N ARG A 178 20.48 26.17 -26.94
CA ARG A 178 20.11 27.23 -26.00
C ARG A 178 18.59 27.35 -25.90
N PRO A 179 18.08 27.89 -24.78
CA PRO A 179 16.68 27.78 -24.39
C PRO A 179 15.82 28.89 -24.99
N HIS A 180 14.55 28.59 -25.27
CA HIS A 180 13.51 29.60 -25.41
C HIS A 180 12.74 29.70 -24.09
N GLY A 181 12.81 30.89 -23.49
CA GLY A 181 11.93 31.30 -22.40
C GLY A 181 10.53 31.61 -22.91
N ILE A 182 9.55 31.38 -22.05
CA ILE A 182 8.24 32.05 -22.09
C ILE A 182 7.94 32.48 -20.66
N ASP A 183 7.48 33.72 -20.59
CA ASP A 183 7.27 34.56 -19.42
C ASP A 183 6.17 34.08 -18.47
N ALA A 184 6.28 34.62 -17.26
CA ALA A 184 5.29 34.62 -16.21
C ALA A 184 3.95 35.22 -16.65
N ASN A 185 2.84 34.69 -16.14
CA ASN A 185 1.78 35.57 -15.66
C ASN A 185 0.95 35.02 -14.49
N GLU A 186 0.62 35.96 -13.59
CA GLU A 186 -0.50 36.09 -12.64
C GLU A 186 -1.43 34.88 -12.43
N GLY A 187 -1.74 34.44 -11.20
CA GLY A 187 -2.17 35.27 -10.09
C GLY A 187 -3.68 35.07 -9.87
N HIS A 188 -4.09 34.03 -9.14
CA HIS A 188 -5.43 33.99 -8.56
C HIS A 188 -5.45 33.37 -7.16
N ARG A 189 -5.76 34.28 -6.23
CA ARG A 189 -6.10 34.09 -4.82
C ARG A 189 -7.58 33.70 -4.74
N ALA A 190 -7.88 32.57 -4.11
CA ALA A 190 -9.20 32.25 -3.54
C ALA A 190 -8.92 31.50 -2.23
N GLN A 191 -8.92 32.21 -1.11
CA GLN A 191 -10.05 32.39 -0.19
C GLN A 191 -10.60 31.07 0.38
N LEU A 192 -10.40 30.97 1.70
CA LEU A 192 -10.87 29.98 2.65
C LEU A 192 -12.37 29.70 2.54
N SER A 193 -12.74 28.43 2.71
CA SER A 193 -13.93 28.09 3.50
C SER A 193 -13.57 26.97 4.47
N GLU A 194 -13.51 27.31 5.74
CA GLU A 194 -13.48 26.37 6.85
C GLU A 194 -14.80 25.59 6.87
N ALA A 195 -14.75 24.29 6.57
CA ALA A 195 -15.82 23.36 6.88
C ALA A 195 -15.31 22.41 7.96
N GLY A 196 -15.76 22.64 9.18
CA GLY A 196 -15.31 21.97 10.39
C GLY A 196 -15.50 20.45 10.34
N ALA A 197 -14.40 19.73 10.55
CA ALA A 197 -14.43 18.32 10.93
C ALA A 197 -14.82 18.23 12.42
N ARG A 198 -16.13 18.15 12.66
CA ARG A 198 -16.71 17.89 13.97
C ARG A 198 -16.53 16.39 14.29
N TRP A 199 -15.49 16.05 15.03
CA TRP A 199 -15.37 14.72 15.65
C TRP A 199 -16.49 14.57 16.69
N GLN A 200 -17.53 13.82 16.34
CA GLN A 200 -18.50 13.36 17.33
C GLN A 200 -17.81 12.29 18.18
N LEU A 201 -17.47 12.67 19.42
CA LEU A 201 -17.19 11.74 20.49
C LEU A 201 -18.47 10.94 20.75
N VAL A 202 -18.53 9.72 20.23
CA VAL A 202 -19.56 8.76 20.62
C VAL A 202 -19.21 8.32 22.03
N GLY A 203 -19.93 8.87 23.01
CA GLY A 203 -19.82 8.45 24.40
C GLY A 203 -20.16 6.96 24.48
N SER A 204 -19.17 6.15 24.85
CA SER A 204 -19.39 4.77 25.26
C SER A 204 -20.10 4.80 26.62
N SER A 205 -21.43 4.71 26.55
CA SER A 205 -22.28 4.34 27.66
C SER A 205 -21.82 2.96 28.16
N VAL A 206 -21.16 2.96 29.32
CA VAL A 206 -20.80 1.76 30.07
C VAL A 206 -22.10 1.04 30.44
N PRO A 207 -22.33 -0.21 30.02
CA PRO A 207 -23.43 -1.00 30.56
C PRO A 207 -23.11 -1.33 32.03
N LEU A 208 -23.95 -0.85 32.95
CA LEU A 208 -24.04 -1.36 34.32
C LEU A 208 -24.33 -2.87 34.24
N TYR A 209 -23.32 -3.71 34.45
CA TYR A 209 -23.57 -5.10 34.80
C TYR A 209 -24.02 -5.14 36.26
N VAL A 210 -25.31 -5.43 36.42
CA VAL A 210 -25.95 -5.75 37.69
C VAL A 210 -25.26 -6.97 38.29
N LEU A 211 -24.58 -6.76 39.42
CA LEU A 211 -24.15 -7.81 40.34
C LEU A 211 -25.40 -8.52 40.89
N ALA A 212 -25.69 -9.70 40.36
CA ALA A 212 -26.57 -10.67 41.01
C ALA A 212 -25.70 -11.84 41.50
N GLY A 213 -25.55 -11.92 42.82
CA GLY A 213 -24.82 -12.99 43.47
C GLY A 213 -25.55 -14.33 43.42
N ALA A 214 -24.77 -15.41 43.53
CA ALA A 214 -25.25 -16.68 44.02
C ALA A 214 -24.13 -17.35 44.82
N LEU A 215 -24.35 -17.40 46.14
CA LEU A 215 -23.68 -18.28 47.08
C LEU A 215 -23.86 -19.75 46.64
N ALA A 216 -22.78 -20.53 46.65
CA ALA A 216 -22.87 -21.97 46.84
C ALA A 216 -21.63 -22.45 47.61
N LEU A 217 -21.87 -22.74 48.88
CA LEU A 217 -20.98 -23.45 49.79
C LEU A 217 -20.81 -24.90 49.31
N GLY A 218 -19.57 -25.41 49.37
CA GLY A 218 -19.27 -26.81 49.09
C GLY A 218 -17.98 -27.23 49.77
N ASN A 219 -18.10 -27.63 51.04
CA ASN A 219 -17.06 -28.30 51.82
C ASN A 219 -16.67 -29.62 51.14
N THR A 220 -15.37 -29.87 50.98
CA THR A 220 -14.87 -31.24 50.80
C THR A 220 -13.63 -31.45 51.67
N VAL A 221 -13.87 -32.17 52.76
CA VAL A 221 -12.85 -32.80 53.61
C VAL A 221 -12.49 -34.13 52.94
N PHE A 222 -11.20 -34.42 52.78
CA PHE A 222 -10.72 -35.78 52.60
C PHE A 222 -9.70 -36.09 53.69
N TYR A 223 -9.91 -37.27 54.28
CA TYR A 223 -9.17 -37.91 55.37
C TYR A 223 -7.74 -38.26 54.98
#